data_AF-A0A2R6L297-F1
#
_entry.id   AF-A0A2R6L297-F1
#
_cell.length_a   1.000
_cell.length_b   1.000
_cell.length_c   1.000
_cell.angle_alpha   90.00
_cell.angle_beta   90.00
_cell.angle_gamma   90.00
#
_symmetry.space_group_name_H-M   'P 1'
#
loop_
_entity.id
_entity.type
_entity.pdbx_description
1 polymer ?
#
loop_
_entity_poly.entity_id
_entity_poly.type
_entity_poly.pdbx_seq_one_letter_code
_entity_poly.pdbx_strand_id
1 'polypeptide(L)'
;MSAETDEQGRLYIPKELREKFGEKFQIVTYEDRIELLPVADDPLAAVRDAAGELAETPIAEIERDIDAQAEADAGGDGTEQ
;
A
#
# COMPACT_ATOMS: atom_id res chain seq x y z
N MET A 1 13.09 0.57 -19.47
CA MET A 1 12.56 -0.59 -20.23
C MET A 1 11.20 -0.14 -20.77
N SER A 2 11.02 -0.12 -22.09
CA SER A 2 9.74 0.19 -22.73
C SER A 2 9.15 -1.11 -23.28
N ALA A 3 7.84 -1.25 -23.22
CA ALA A 3 7.11 -2.38 -23.79
C ALA A 3 6.01 -1.85 -24.72
N GLU A 4 5.82 -2.52 -25.85
CA GLU A 4 4.79 -2.18 -26.83
C GLU A 4 3.62 -3.15 -26.68
N THR A 5 2.42 -2.67 -27.01
CA THR A 5 1.23 -3.52 -27.07
C THR A 5 1.23 -4.36 -28.33
N ASP A 6 0.73 -5.58 -28.24
CA ASP A 6 0.49 -6.39 -29.43
C ASP A 6 -0.73 -5.90 -30.23
N GLU A 7 -1.04 -6.58 -31.34
CA GLU A 7 -2.19 -6.27 -32.22
C GLU A 7 -3.55 -6.31 -31.51
N GLN A 8 -3.62 -6.94 -30.34
CA GLN A 8 -4.82 -7.05 -29.52
C GLN A 8 -4.82 -6.06 -28.35
N GLY A 9 -3.81 -5.17 -28.25
CA GLY A 9 -3.69 -4.18 -27.20
C GLY A 9 -3.13 -4.73 -25.88
N ARG A 10 -2.56 -5.94 -25.85
CA ARG A 10 -2.04 -6.55 -24.62
C ARG A 10 -0.60 -6.11 -24.37
N LEU A 11 -0.30 -5.78 -23.11
CA LEU A 11 1.06 -5.49 -22.67
C LEU A 11 1.71 -6.75 -22.10
N TYR A 12 2.89 -7.10 -22.62
CA TYR A 12 3.66 -8.22 -22.07
C TYR A 12 4.40 -7.78 -20.80
N ILE A 13 4.12 -8.45 -19.68
CA ILE A 13 4.83 -8.25 -18.41
C ILE A 13 5.97 -9.28 -18.29
N PRO A 14 7.25 -8.83 -18.25
CA PRO A 14 8.41 -9.71 -18.09
C PRO A 14 8.29 -10.65 -16.88
N LYS A 15 8.86 -11.85 -17.01
CA LYS A 15 8.81 -12.89 -15.97
C LYS A 15 9.30 -12.38 -14.61
N GLU A 16 10.38 -11.60 -14.61
CA GLU A 16 10.98 -11.04 -13.38
C GLU A 16 10.00 -10.14 -12.60
N LEU A 17 9.14 -9.39 -13.30
CA LEU A 17 8.12 -8.57 -12.66
C LEU A 17 6.97 -9.43 -12.12
N ARG A 18 6.58 -10.49 -12.84
CA ARG A 18 5.54 -11.42 -12.38
C ARG A 18 5.99 -12.22 -11.15
N GLU A 19 7.25 -12.62 -11.08
CA GLU A 19 7.81 -13.28 -9.90
C GLU A 19 7.85 -12.36 -8.67
N LYS A 20 8.03 -11.05 -8.89
CA LYS A 20 8.07 -10.06 -7.82
C LYS A 20 6.69 -9.57 -7.35
N PHE A 21 5.78 -9.33 -8.28
CA PHE A 21 4.50 -8.65 -8.00
C PHE A 21 3.27 -9.54 -8.18
N GLY A 22 3.44 -10.77 -8.66
CA GLY A 22 2.34 -11.69 -8.94
C GLY A 22 1.80 -11.61 -10.36
N GLU A 23 0.69 -12.31 -10.60
CA GLU A 23 0.10 -12.47 -11.94
C GLU A 23 -1.22 -11.71 -12.11
N LYS A 24 -1.80 -11.19 -11.03
CA LYS A 24 -3.08 -10.47 -11.03
C LYS A 24 -2.83 -9.01 -10.72
N PHE A 25 -3.42 -8.13 -11.54
CA PHE A 25 -3.30 -6.69 -11.38
C PHE A 25 -4.66 -6.02 -11.55
N GLN A 26 -4.93 -5.04 -10.69
CA GLN A 26 -6.01 -4.09 -10.87
C GLN A 26 -5.49 -2.93 -11.72
N ILE A 27 -6.22 -2.59 -12.78
CA ILE A 27 -5.88 -1.46 -13.64
C ILE A 27 -6.58 -0.22 -13.10
N VAL A 28 -5.80 0.81 -12.79
CA VAL A 28 -6.31 2.13 -12.42
C VAL A 28 -5.98 3.12 -13.53
N THR A 29 -7.00 3.84 -13.99
CA THR A 29 -6.87 4.83 -15.06
C THR A 29 -6.87 6.24 -14.48
N TYR A 30 -5.83 7.01 -14.77
CA TYR A 30 -5.75 8.44 -14.51
C TYR A 30 -5.83 9.21 -15.82
N GLU A 31 -5.81 10.55 -15.74
CA GLU A 31 -5.88 11.42 -16.91
C GLU A 31 -4.66 11.25 -17.83
N ASP A 32 -3.47 11.07 -17.25
CA ASP A 32 -2.18 11.03 -17.95
C ASP A 32 -1.52 9.64 -17.99
N ARG A 33 -2.01 8.67 -17.22
CA ARG A 33 -1.35 7.36 -17.06
C ARG A 33 -2.28 6.23 -16.64
N ILE A 34 -1.78 5.02 -16.81
CA ILE A 34 -2.36 3.80 -16.22
C ILE A 34 -1.42 3.26 -15.14
N GLU A 35 -1.98 2.82 -14.01
CA GLU A 35 -1.23 2.14 -12.95
C GLU A 35 -1.73 0.70 -12.83
N LEU A 36 -0.78 -0.23 -12.66
CA LEU A 36 -1.04 -1.64 -12.43
C LEU A 36 -0.76 -1.95 -10.97
N LEU A 37 -1.81 -2.16 -10.18
CA LEU A 37 -1.71 -2.49 -8.77
C LEU A 37 -1.77 -4.01 -8.60
N PRO A 38 -0.74 -4.67 -8.05
CA PRO A 38 -0.77 -6.12 -7.83
C PRO A 38 -1.89 -6.49 -6.85
N VAL A 39 -2.61 -7.56 -7.18
CA VAL A 39 -3.69 -8.11 -6.35
C VAL A 39 -3.19 -9.40 -5.74
N ALA A 40 -3.08 -9.42 -4.41
CA ALA A 40 -2.77 -10.63 -3.67
C ALA A 40 -3.86 -11.70 -3.90
N ASP A 41 -3.47 -12.97 -3.88
CA ASP A 41 -4.43 -14.08 -4.05
C ASP A 41 -5.49 -14.11 -2.95
N ASP A 42 -5.12 -13.69 -1.73
CA ASP A 42 -6.04 -13.38 -0.64
C ASP A 42 -5.84 -11.91 -0.22
N PRO A 43 -6.66 -10.98 -0.76
CA PRO A 43 -6.56 -9.56 -0.44
C PRO A 43 -6.77 -9.27 1.03
N LEU A 44 -7.63 -10.04 1.72
CA LEU A 44 -7.94 -9.80 3.12
C LEU A 44 -6.79 -10.25 4.01
N ALA A 45 -6.20 -11.41 3.73
CA ALA A 45 -4.99 -11.86 4.41
C ALA A 45 -3.83 -10.87 4.19
N ALA A 46 -3.62 -10.40 2.95
CA ALA A 46 -2.57 -9.44 2.64
C ALA A 46 -2.72 -8.11 3.40
N VAL A 47 -3.95 -7.60 3.52
CA VAL A 47 -4.23 -6.39 4.32
C VAL A 47 -3.96 -6.63 5.80
N ARG A 48 -4.32 -7.80 6.33
CA ARG A 48 -4.07 -8.16 7.73
C ARG A 48 -2.57 -8.30 8.02
N ASP A 49 -1.83 -8.97 7.15
CA ASP A 49 -0.38 -9.10 7.27
C ASP A 49 0.31 -7.74 7.21
N ALA A 50 -0.16 -6.84 6.31
CA ALA A 50 0.37 -5.48 6.21
C ALA A 50 0.06 -4.61 7.43
N ALA A 51 -1.08 -4.84 8.10
CA ALA A 51 -1.43 -4.15 9.34
C ALA A 51 -0.55 -4.59 10.52
N GLY A 52 0.09 -5.77 10.45
CA GLY A 52 1.01 -6.24 11.48
C GLY A 52 0.36 -6.29 12.86
N GLU A 53 1.01 -5.70 13.87
CA GLU A 53 0.50 -5.67 15.25
C GLU A 53 -0.85 -4.94 15.36
N LEU A 54 -1.12 -3.97 14.49
CA LEU A 54 -2.40 -3.24 14.46
C LEU A 54 -3.58 -4.15 14.08
N ALA A 55 -3.34 -5.28 13.42
CA ALA A 55 -4.40 -6.24 13.10
C ALA A 55 -5.00 -6.87 14.37
N GLU A 56 -4.21 -6.94 15.45
CA GLU A 56 -4.58 -7.55 16.73
C GLU A 56 -4.92 -6.50 17.81
N THR A 57 -4.58 -5.23 17.58
CA THR A 57 -4.84 -4.14 18.52
C THR A 57 -6.31 -3.71 18.51
N PRO A 58 -6.97 -3.62 19.68
CA PRO A 58 -8.30 -3.02 19.78
C PRO A 58 -8.27 -1.55 19.36
N ILE A 59 -9.30 -1.10 18.64
CA ILE A 59 -9.42 0.29 18.16
C ILE A 59 -9.26 1.31 19.30
N ALA A 60 -9.82 1.03 20.48
CA ALA A 60 -9.73 1.91 21.64
C ALA A 60 -8.29 2.14 22.14
N GLU A 61 -7.39 1.17 21.95
CA GLU A 61 -5.97 1.33 22.28
C GLU A 61 -5.27 2.20 21.23
N ILE A 62 -5.58 2.00 19.94
CA ILE A 62 -5.07 2.83 18.84
C ILE A 62 -5.46 4.30 19.05
N GLU A 63 -6.73 4.58 19.36
CA GLU A 63 -7.22 5.94 19.62
C GLU A 63 -6.48 6.59 20.80
N ARG A 64 -6.33 5.84 21.89
CA ARG A 64 -5.60 6.31 23.08
C ARG A 64 -4.14 6.65 22.75
N ASP A 65 -3.46 5.82 21.97
CA ASP A 65 -2.07 6.03 21.59
C ASP A 65 -1.91 7.25 20.67
N ILE A 66 -2.85 7.45 19.73
CA ILE A 66 -2.91 8.64 18.88
C ILE A 66 -3.07 9.91 19.74
N ASP A 67 -4.02 9.91 20.68
CA ASP A 67 -4.28 11.05 21.55
C ASP A 67 -3.06 11.37 22.44
N ALA A 68 -2.46 10.34 23.04
CA ALA A 68 -1.27 10.50 23.88
C ALA A 68 -0.07 11.04 23.10
N GLN A 69 0.14 10.58 21.86
CA GLN A 69 1.20 11.10 20.99
C GLN A 69 0.94 12.55 20.59
N ALA A 70 -0.30 12.90 20.23
CA ALA A 70 -0.68 14.26 19.88
C ALA A 70 -0.46 15.25 21.04
N GLU A 71 -0.77 14.86 22.27
CA GLU A 71 -0.49 15.66 23.47
C GLU A 71 1.02 15.83 23.73
N ALA A 72 1.80 14.75 23.56
CA ALA A 72 3.26 14.79 23.72
C ALA A 72 3.92 15.71 22.68
N ASP A 73 3.50 15.62 21.41
CA ASP A 73 4.01 16.46 20.32
C ASP A 73 3.64 17.95 20.54
N ALA A 74 2.41 18.23 21.01
CA ALA A 74 1.98 19.59 21.34
C ALA A 74 2.69 20.17 22.57
N GLY A 75 3.11 19.32 23.52
CA GLY A 75 3.89 19.72 24.70
C GLY A 75 5.40 19.84 24.47
N GLY A 76 5.92 19.28 23.36
CA GLY A 76 7.34 19.19 23.05
C GLY A 76 7.98 20.48 22.50
N ASP A 77 7.20 21.44 22.03
CA ASP A 77 7.68 22.67 21.35
C ASP A 77 8.13 23.79 22.33
N GLY A 78 8.43 23.43 23.59
CA GLY A 78 8.68 24.36 24.70
C GLY A 78 10.11 24.42 25.24
N THR A 79 11.08 23.66 24.70
CA THR A 79 12.47 23.68 25.21
C THR A 79 13.50 23.49 24.10
N GLU A 80 13.76 24.56 23.34
CA GLU A 80 15.09 24.84 22.81
C GLU A 80 15.49 26.26 23.24
N GLN A 81 16.53 26.33 24.09
CA GLN A 81 17.16 27.54 24.62
C GLN A 81 18.19 28.10 23.64
#